data_AF-A0A7S1RX01-F1
#
_entry.id   AF-A0A7S1RX01-F1
#
_cell.length_a   1.000
_cell.length_b   1.000
_cell.length_c   1.000
_cell.angle_alpha   90.00
_cell.angle_beta   90.00
_cell.angle_gamma   90.00
#
_symmetry.space_group_name_H-M   'P 1'
#
loop_
_entity.id
_entity.type
_entity.pdbx_description
1 polymer ?
#
loop_
_entity_poly.entity_id
_entity_poly.type
_entity_poly.pdbx_seq_one_letter_code
_entity_poly.pdbx_strand_id
1 'polypeptide(L)'
;LYIKWSEAPRHEWITQSACQPGTVFYSTGMEWRGPNGERWIDGCTVNNKPRWLLAEDPLAIGGPYLVEKMYTEQHIALAVNYITVRGVELFETLIDRNAHAKALKERFCKDVNLVSDVVTLKAKFTPSAAHMQQLNDKQPLTDQGVTANTQLFIEYDQDVYNAMMVGRAMGWLTA
;
A
#
# COMPACT_ATOMS: atom_id res chain seq x y z
N LEU A 1 12.27 -17.26 16.37
CA LEU A 1 11.08 -18.08 16.06
C LEU A 1 11.24 -18.55 14.61
N TYR A 2 11.55 -19.83 14.39
CA TYR A 2 11.67 -20.38 13.05
C TYR A 2 10.28 -20.83 12.60
N ILE A 3 9.69 -20.12 11.64
CA ILE A 3 8.47 -20.60 11.00
C ILE A 3 8.89 -21.72 10.05
N LYS A 4 8.47 -22.93 10.34
CA LYS A 4 8.67 -24.08 9.46
C LYS A 4 7.59 -24.02 8.40
N TRP A 5 7.96 -23.55 7.21
CA TRP A 5 7.09 -23.28 6.06
C TRP A 5 6.34 -24.51 5.51
N SER A 6 6.54 -25.70 6.09
CA SER A 6 5.85 -26.95 5.74
C SER A 6 4.79 -27.39 6.76
N GLU A 7 4.58 -26.66 7.85
CA GLU A 7 3.49 -26.96 8.79
C GLU A 7 2.21 -26.21 8.42
N ALA A 8 1.09 -26.94 8.45
CA ALA A 8 -0.24 -26.38 8.29
C ALA A 8 -0.43 -25.17 9.24
N PRO A 9 -1.08 -24.07 8.80
CA PRO A 9 -1.55 -23.03 9.70
C PRO A 9 -2.43 -23.69 10.77
N ARG A 10 -1.89 -23.85 11.98
CA ARG A 10 -2.62 -24.50 13.07
C ARG A 10 -3.82 -23.62 13.43
N HIS A 11 -4.96 -24.27 13.59
CA HIS A 11 -6.29 -23.67 13.83
C HIS A 11 -6.32 -22.68 15.00
N GLU A 12 -5.38 -22.80 15.95
CA GLU A 12 -5.27 -21.95 17.15
C GLU A 12 -4.69 -20.55 16.89
N TRP A 13 -4.15 -20.26 15.69
CA TRP A 13 -3.50 -18.98 15.37
C TRP A 13 -4.07 -18.25 14.15
N ILE A 14 -5.25 -18.66 13.66
CA ILE A 14 -5.93 -17.94 12.57
C ILE A 14 -6.47 -16.63 13.15
N THR A 15 -5.74 -15.54 12.91
CA THR A 15 -6.15 -14.19 13.32
C THR A 15 -6.86 -13.52 12.16
N GLN A 16 -8.15 -13.25 12.32
CA GLN A 16 -8.86 -12.36 11.40
C GLN A 16 -8.39 -10.92 11.63
N SER A 17 -7.99 -10.25 10.56
CA SER A 17 -7.65 -8.83 10.59
C SER A 17 -8.48 -8.13 9.53
N ALA A 18 -9.19 -7.08 9.93
CA ALA A 18 -9.76 -6.16 8.97
C ALA A 18 -8.59 -5.54 8.16
N CYS A 19 -8.68 -5.59 6.84
CA CYS A 19 -7.73 -4.95 5.93
C CYS A 19 -8.48 -3.90 5.11
N GLN A 20 -7.84 -2.78 4.81
CA GLN A 20 -8.46 -1.81 3.91
C GLN A 20 -8.43 -2.35 2.47
N PRO A 21 -9.50 -2.16 1.68
CA PRO A 21 -9.46 -2.50 0.26
C PRO A 21 -8.25 -1.88 -0.43
N GLY A 22 -7.55 -2.71 -1.22
CA GLY A 22 -6.33 -2.33 -1.94
C GLY A 22 -5.04 -2.32 -1.09
N THR A 23 -5.06 -2.86 0.14
CA THR A 23 -3.82 -3.18 0.87
C THR A 23 -3.00 -4.19 0.06
N VAL A 24 -1.70 -3.94 -0.08
CA VAL A 24 -0.77 -4.83 -0.75
C VAL A 24 -0.09 -5.72 0.29
N PHE A 25 0.05 -7.01 -0.02
CA PHE A 25 0.78 -7.96 0.80
C PHE A 25 1.93 -8.54 -0.01
N TYR A 26 3.09 -8.63 0.63
CA TYR A 26 4.25 -9.29 0.05
C TYR A 26 4.19 -10.77 0.34
N SER A 27 4.35 -11.59 -0.69
CA SER A 27 4.38 -13.06 -0.60
C SER A 27 5.66 -13.58 -1.23
N THR A 28 6.17 -14.70 -0.71
CA THR A 28 7.25 -15.46 -1.34
C THR A 28 6.74 -16.40 -2.45
N GLY A 29 5.42 -16.45 -2.66
CA GLY A 29 4.75 -17.36 -3.59
C GLY A 29 4.54 -18.76 -3.01
N MET A 30 4.78 -18.95 -1.71
CA MET A 30 4.49 -20.21 -1.06
C MET A 30 3.00 -20.32 -0.82
N GLU A 31 2.41 -21.38 -1.37
CA GLU A 31 1.00 -21.68 -1.19
C GLU A 31 0.84 -22.91 -0.29
N TRP A 32 -0.23 -22.92 0.48
CA TRP A 32 -0.67 -24.09 1.23
C TRP A 32 -2.16 -24.32 0.98
N ARG A 33 -2.55 -25.58 0.78
CA ARG A 33 -3.96 -25.96 0.65
C ARG A 33 -4.45 -26.64 1.91
N GLY A 34 -5.55 -26.11 2.44
CA GLY A 34 -6.22 -26.65 3.61
C GLY A 34 -6.96 -27.95 3.35
N PRO A 35 -7.30 -28.67 4.43
CA PRO A 35 -8.03 -29.93 4.32
C PRO A 35 -9.43 -29.77 3.70
N ASN A 36 -10.03 -28.57 3.75
CA ASN A 36 -11.31 -28.30 3.10
C ASN A 36 -11.14 -27.59 1.74
N GLY A 37 -9.93 -27.57 1.19
CA GLY A 37 -9.62 -26.98 -0.11
C GLY A 37 -9.33 -25.48 -0.09
N GLU A 38 -9.26 -24.85 1.09
CA GLU A 38 -8.89 -23.44 1.23
C GLU A 38 -7.48 -23.21 0.67
N ARG A 39 -7.26 -22.08 -0.02
CA ARG A 39 -5.93 -21.69 -0.46
C ARG A 39 -5.38 -20.59 0.44
N TRP A 40 -4.21 -20.85 0.99
CA TRP A 40 -3.46 -19.93 1.82
C TRP A 40 -2.18 -19.56 1.09
N ILE A 41 -1.83 -18.28 1.15
CA ILE A 41 -0.60 -17.75 0.57
C ILE A 41 0.20 -17.17 1.72
N ASP A 42 1.50 -17.40 1.72
CA ASP A 42 2.37 -16.77 2.69
C ASP A 42 2.38 -15.25 2.51
N GLY A 43 2.49 -14.51 3.60
CA GLY A 43 2.50 -13.06 3.55
C GLY A 43 3.31 -12.43 4.66
N CYS A 44 3.99 -11.33 4.35
CA CYS A 44 4.52 -10.41 5.35
C CYS A 44 3.48 -9.31 5.59
N THR A 45 2.99 -9.22 6.83
CA THR A 45 2.10 -8.12 7.23
C THR A 45 2.87 -6.85 7.60
N VAL A 46 2.18 -5.72 7.75
CA VAL A 46 2.70 -4.38 8.08
C VAL A 46 3.69 -4.35 9.26
N ASN A 47 3.65 -5.33 10.18
CA ASN A 47 4.59 -5.46 11.29
C ASN A 47 5.82 -6.33 10.99
N ASN A 48 6.12 -6.62 9.72
CA ASN A 48 7.20 -7.49 9.26
C ASN A 48 7.19 -8.91 9.87
N LYS A 49 6.05 -9.37 10.37
CA LYS A 49 5.89 -10.75 10.83
C LYS A 49 5.35 -11.62 9.70
N PRO A 50 5.92 -12.83 9.48
CA PRO A 50 5.40 -13.75 8.49
C PRO A 50 4.08 -14.37 8.99
N ARG A 51 3.11 -14.47 8.10
CA ARG A 51 1.77 -15.01 8.35
C ARG A 51 1.27 -15.80 7.13
N TRP A 52 0.29 -16.66 7.34
CA TRP A 52 -0.51 -17.22 6.25
C TRP A 52 -1.73 -16.33 6.03
N LEU A 53 -2.01 -15.98 4.77
CA LEU A 53 -3.13 -15.16 4.35
C LEU A 53 -4.10 -16.04 3.56
N LEU A 54 -5.39 -15.96 3.88
CA LEU A 54 -6.42 -16.74 3.19
C LEU A 54 -6.76 -16.07 1.85
N ALA A 55 -6.52 -16.78 0.74
CA ALA A 55 -6.73 -16.32 -0.62
C ALA A 55 -7.98 -16.90 -1.28
N GLU A 56 -8.41 -18.09 -0.88
CA GLU A 56 -9.60 -18.75 -1.43
C GLU A 56 -10.25 -19.66 -0.40
N ASP A 57 -11.57 -19.66 -0.33
CA ASP A 57 -12.38 -20.56 0.48
C ASP A 57 -13.49 -21.14 -0.40
N PRO A 58 -13.42 -22.43 -0.76
CA PRO A 58 -14.39 -23.09 -1.63
C PRO A 58 -15.83 -23.07 -1.11
N LEU A 59 -16.01 -22.96 0.21
CA LEU A 59 -17.32 -22.98 0.82
C LEU A 59 -17.92 -21.57 0.95
N ALA A 60 -17.13 -20.52 0.68
CA ALA A 60 -17.51 -19.12 0.80
C ALA A 60 -18.10 -18.74 2.17
N ILE A 61 -17.78 -19.50 3.23
CA ILE A 61 -18.40 -19.34 4.56
C ILE A 61 -17.75 -18.17 5.33
N GLY A 62 -16.51 -17.78 4.97
CA GLY A 62 -15.63 -16.96 5.81
C GLY A 62 -15.51 -15.45 5.57
N GLY A 63 -16.07 -14.84 4.51
CA GLY A 63 -15.85 -13.40 4.26
C GLY A 63 -14.47 -13.06 3.64
N PRO A 64 -14.04 -11.77 3.62
CA PRO A 64 -13.20 -11.20 2.56
C PRO A 64 -11.83 -11.89 2.38
N TYR A 65 -11.66 -12.52 1.21
CA TYR A 65 -10.45 -13.22 0.78
C TYR A 65 -9.44 -12.28 0.13
N LEU A 66 -8.16 -12.65 0.10
CA LEU A 66 -7.22 -12.03 -0.84
C LEU A 66 -7.67 -12.33 -2.26
N VAL A 67 -8.15 -11.30 -2.96
CA VAL A 67 -8.53 -11.41 -4.36
C VAL A 67 -7.26 -11.40 -5.21
N GLU A 68 -6.77 -12.57 -5.60
CA GLU A 68 -5.58 -12.68 -6.44
C GLU A 68 -5.82 -12.16 -7.87
N LYS A 69 -7.05 -12.29 -8.39
CA LYS A 69 -7.32 -12.10 -9.84
C LYS A 69 -8.63 -11.44 -10.24
N MET A 70 -9.65 -11.35 -9.39
CA MET A 70 -10.84 -10.59 -9.78
C MET A 70 -10.50 -9.10 -9.77
N TYR A 71 -10.55 -8.48 -10.95
CA TYR A 71 -10.37 -7.05 -11.19
C TYR A 71 -8.94 -6.49 -11.10
N THR A 72 -7.88 -7.31 -11.05
CA THR A 72 -6.50 -6.79 -11.10
C THR A 72 -6.21 -6.02 -12.39
N GLU A 73 -6.82 -6.40 -13.52
CA GLU A 73 -6.74 -5.66 -14.79
C GLU A 73 -7.40 -4.26 -14.75
N GLN A 74 -8.29 -4.04 -13.77
CA GLN A 74 -8.97 -2.76 -13.53
C GLN A 74 -8.22 -1.92 -12.50
N HIS A 75 -7.14 -2.42 -11.92
CA HIS A 75 -6.36 -1.73 -10.91
C HIS A 75 -4.90 -1.55 -11.35
N ILE A 76 -4.23 -0.58 -10.76
CA ILE A 76 -2.80 -0.33 -10.92
C ILE A 76 -2.15 -0.34 -9.53
N ALA A 77 -1.05 -1.08 -9.41
CA ALA A 77 -0.21 -1.04 -8.22
C ALA A 77 0.70 0.18 -8.33
N LEU A 78 0.68 1.03 -7.30
CA LEU A 78 1.43 2.29 -7.28
C LEU A 78 2.29 2.38 -6.02
N ALA A 79 3.49 2.92 -6.21
CA ALA A 79 4.44 3.20 -5.16
C ALA A 79 4.69 4.72 -5.13
N VAL A 80 4.41 5.34 -3.98
CA VAL A 80 4.52 6.79 -3.78
C VAL A 80 5.62 7.06 -2.76
N ASN A 81 6.67 7.75 -3.18
CA ASN A 81 7.75 8.15 -2.29
C ASN A 81 7.35 9.41 -1.52
N TYR A 82 7.60 9.43 -0.22
CA TYR A 82 7.36 10.60 0.60
C TYR A 82 8.45 10.79 1.64
N ILE A 83 8.67 12.04 2.06
CA ILE A 83 9.72 12.37 3.03
C ILE A 83 9.13 12.34 4.42
N THR A 84 9.75 11.57 5.32
CA THR A 84 9.47 11.59 6.75
C THR A 84 10.67 12.10 7.53
N VAL A 85 10.49 12.27 8.83
CA VAL A 85 11.60 12.56 9.75
C VAL A 85 12.68 11.46 9.76
N ARG A 86 12.36 10.25 9.30
CA ARG A 86 13.28 9.10 9.24
C ARG A 86 14.01 8.97 7.91
N GLY A 87 13.60 9.72 6.88
CA GLY A 87 14.18 9.65 5.53
C GLY A 87 13.10 9.59 4.47
N VAL A 88 13.37 8.92 3.36
CA VAL A 88 12.37 8.66 2.33
C VAL A 88 11.69 7.34 2.64
N GLU A 89 10.37 7.36 2.73
CA GLU A 89 9.52 6.18 2.91
C GLU A 89 8.67 5.94 1.66
N LEU A 90 8.13 4.71 1.57
CA LEU A 90 7.34 4.26 0.44
C LEU A 90 5.92 3.94 0.91
N PHE A 91 4.94 4.58 0.28
CA PHE A 91 3.54 4.25 0.43
C PHE A 91 3.10 3.42 -0.79
N GLU A 92 2.62 2.22 -0.54
CA GLU A 92 2.22 1.29 -1.60
C GLU A 92 0.74 1.00 -1.57
N THR A 93 0.12 1.00 -2.74
CA THR A 93 -1.32 0.85 -2.82
C THR A 93 -1.77 0.27 -4.14
N LEU A 94 -2.87 -0.48 -4.10
CA LEU A 94 -3.61 -0.90 -5.29
C LEU A 94 -4.82 0.01 -5.46
N ILE A 95 -4.93 0.70 -6.58
CA ILE A 95 -6.02 1.65 -6.88
C ILE A 95 -6.66 1.36 -8.23
N ASP A 96 -7.95 1.65 -8.39
CA ASP A 96 -8.63 1.56 -9.68
C ASP A 96 -7.89 2.42 -10.73
N ARG A 97 -7.66 1.86 -11.93
CA ARG A 97 -6.97 2.52 -13.04
C ARG A 97 -7.61 3.84 -13.45
N ASN A 98 -8.94 3.93 -13.34
CA ASN A 98 -9.73 5.10 -13.68
C ASN A 98 -9.94 6.02 -12.47
N ALA A 99 -9.36 5.71 -11.31
CA ALA A 99 -9.42 6.58 -10.16
C ALA A 99 -8.73 7.91 -10.45
N HIS A 100 -9.33 8.99 -9.95
CA HIS A 100 -8.74 10.31 -9.99
C HIS A 100 -7.51 10.40 -9.09
N ALA A 101 -6.56 11.29 -9.42
CA ALA A 101 -5.39 11.54 -8.57
C ALA A 101 -5.78 11.95 -7.14
N LYS A 102 -6.93 12.63 -6.98
CA LYS A 102 -7.53 12.95 -5.68
C LYS A 102 -7.74 11.72 -4.79
N ALA A 103 -8.24 10.61 -5.34
CA ALA A 103 -8.51 9.40 -4.55
C ALA A 103 -7.21 8.76 -4.02
N LEU A 104 -6.14 8.77 -4.83
CA LEU A 104 -4.82 8.32 -4.38
C LEU A 104 -4.28 9.22 -3.27
N LYS A 105 -4.39 10.54 -3.44
CA LYS A 105 -3.96 11.53 -2.45
C LYS A 105 -4.73 11.40 -1.13
N GLU A 106 -6.06 11.30 -1.17
CA GLU A 106 -6.90 11.13 0.02
C GLU A 106 -6.56 9.84 0.77
N ARG A 107 -6.30 8.76 0.03
CA ARG A 107 -5.91 7.48 0.62
C ARG A 107 -4.57 7.55 1.31
N PHE A 108 -3.57 8.17 0.66
CA PHE A 108 -2.28 8.46 1.30
C PHE A 108 -2.47 9.28 2.57
N CYS A 109 -3.18 10.41 2.48
CA CYS A 109 -3.39 11.32 3.61
C CYS A 109 -4.09 10.62 4.80
N LYS A 110 -5.05 9.74 4.53
CA LYS A 110 -5.70 8.94 5.57
C LYS A 110 -4.73 7.98 6.25
N ASP A 111 -3.83 7.36 5.50
CA ASP A 111 -2.84 6.39 6.02
C ASP A 111 -1.79 7.08 6.90
N VAL A 112 -1.29 8.24 6.47
CA VAL A 112 -0.28 9.02 7.21
C VAL A 112 -0.86 10.06 8.17
N ASN A 113 -2.19 10.09 8.35
CA ASN A 113 -2.92 11.03 9.21
C ASN A 113 -2.63 12.52 8.90
N LEU A 114 -2.72 12.89 7.63
CA LEU A 114 -2.57 14.26 7.13
C LEU A 114 -3.86 14.79 6.48
N VAL A 115 -3.92 16.11 6.30
CA VAL A 115 -4.99 16.77 5.55
C VAL A 115 -4.60 16.82 4.06
N SER A 116 -5.56 16.61 3.16
CA SER A 116 -5.29 16.53 1.72
C SER A 116 -4.85 17.87 1.08
N ASP A 117 -5.13 18.99 1.70
CA ASP A 117 -4.85 20.33 1.15
C ASP A 117 -3.37 20.70 1.28
N VAL A 118 -2.66 20.09 2.24
CA VAL A 118 -1.24 20.34 2.51
C VAL A 118 -0.30 19.38 1.78
N VAL A 119 -0.85 18.65 0.81
CA VAL A 119 -0.18 17.56 0.09
C VAL A 119 -0.37 17.76 -1.41
N THR A 120 0.74 17.75 -2.14
CA THR A 120 0.77 17.76 -3.60
C THR A 120 1.34 16.46 -4.13
N LEU A 121 0.57 15.77 -4.98
CA LEU A 121 1.01 14.56 -5.66
C LEU A 121 1.73 14.92 -6.96
N LYS A 122 2.97 14.46 -7.11
CA LYS A 122 3.81 14.67 -8.29
C LYS A 122 4.21 13.33 -8.92
N ALA A 123 4.42 13.36 -10.23
CA ALA A 123 4.86 12.22 -11.02
C ALA A 123 6.13 12.55 -11.81
N LYS A 124 6.99 11.55 -11.94
CA LYS A 124 8.14 11.55 -12.83
C LYS A 124 7.99 10.37 -13.81
N PHE A 125 7.65 10.69 -15.05
CA PHE A 125 7.34 9.70 -16.08
C PHE A 125 8.58 9.04 -16.70
N THR A 126 9.72 9.74 -16.66
CA THR A 126 11.00 9.20 -17.14
C THR A 126 12.10 9.44 -16.12
N PRO A 127 13.01 8.47 -15.87
CA PRO A 127 14.11 8.64 -14.93
C PRO A 127 15.01 9.84 -15.26
N SER A 128 15.15 10.16 -16.55
CA SER A 128 15.94 11.29 -17.06
C SER A 128 15.22 12.64 -16.96
N ALA A 129 13.92 12.68 -16.66
CA ALA A 129 13.22 13.95 -16.50
C ALA A 129 13.81 14.74 -15.32
N ALA A 130 14.25 15.96 -15.60
CA ALA A 130 14.73 16.90 -14.60
C ALA A 130 13.58 17.47 -13.75
N HIS A 131 12.36 17.47 -14.29
CA HIS A 131 11.19 18.09 -13.67
C HIS A 131 10.14 17.03 -13.32
N MET A 132 9.57 17.17 -12.13
CA MET A 132 8.39 16.41 -11.71
C MET A 132 7.14 17.18 -12.13
N GLN A 133 6.13 16.48 -12.64
CA GLN A 133 4.84 17.06 -13.01
C GLN A 133 3.84 16.88 -11.86
N GLN A 134 3.18 17.96 -11.45
CA GLN A 134 2.04 17.87 -10.53
C GLN A 134 0.85 17.20 -11.22
N LEU A 135 0.25 16.23 -10.55
CA LEU A 135 -0.96 15.58 -11.04
C LEU A 135 -2.20 16.44 -10.73
N ASN A 136 -3.12 16.46 -11.68
CA ASN A 136 -4.42 17.10 -11.55
C ASN A 136 -5.38 16.18 -10.81
N ASP A 137 -5.81 16.63 -9.63
CA ASP A 137 -6.76 15.94 -8.74
C ASP A 137 -8.08 15.55 -9.41
N LYS A 138 -8.50 16.27 -10.45
CA LYS A 138 -9.78 16.07 -11.16
C LYS A 138 -9.67 15.13 -12.36
N GLN A 139 -8.48 14.65 -12.70
CA GLN A 139 -8.27 13.76 -13.84
C GLN A 139 -7.92 12.34 -13.38
N PRO A 140 -8.39 11.31 -14.09
CA PRO A 140 -7.95 9.93 -13.88
C PRO A 140 -6.42 9.83 -13.94
N LEU A 141 -5.85 8.90 -13.18
CA LEU A 141 -4.41 8.65 -13.15
C LEU A 141 -3.90 8.20 -14.54
N THR A 142 -4.63 7.32 -15.21
CA THR A 142 -4.26 6.83 -16.55
C THR A 142 -4.27 7.91 -17.63
N ASP A 143 -5.21 8.86 -17.54
CA ASP A 143 -5.33 9.96 -18.52
C ASP A 143 -4.13 10.92 -18.41
N GLN A 144 -3.47 10.93 -17.26
CA GLN A 144 -2.25 11.70 -17.00
C GLN A 144 -0.98 10.89 -17.27
N GLY A 145 -1.10 9.68 -17.82
CA GLY A 145 0.03 8.81 -18.16
C GLY A 145 0.63 8.04 -16.97
N VAL A 146 -0.07 7.98 -15.83
CA VAL A 146 0.41 7.22 -14.66
C VAL A 146 0.23 5.73 -14.92
N THR A 147 1.30 4.98 -14.72
CA THR A 147 1.38 3.52 -14.86
C THR A 147 2.03 2.93 -13.60
N ALA A 148 2.07 1.59 -13.49
CA ALA A 148 2.75 0.91 -12.38
C ALA A 148 4.26 1.23 -12.28
N ASN A 149 4.88 1.68 -13.39
CA ASN A 149 6.30 2.03 -13.43
C ASN A 149 6.56 3.53 -13.20
N THR A 150 5.50 4.34 -13.05
CA THR A 150 5.62 5.78 -12.84
C THR A 150 6.14 6.04 -11.42
N GLN A 151 7.18 6.87 -11.31
CA GLN A 151 7.69 7.28 -10.01
C GLN A 151 6.81 8.40 -9.46
N LEU A 152 6.09 8.13 -8.37
CA LEU A 152 5.23 9.10 -7.70
C LEU A 152 5.90 9.65 -6.44
N PHE A 153 5.59 10.91 -6.13
CA PHE A 153 6.15 11.65 -5.01
C PHE A 153 5.08 12.47 -4.32
N ILE A 154 5.18 12.57 -3.00
CA ILE A 154 4.46 13.56 -2.20
C ILE A 154 5.37 14.74 -1.89
N GLU A 155 4.87 15.94 -2.18
CA GLU A 155 5.41 17.19 -1.67
C GLU A 155 4.44 17.77 -0.64
N TYR A 156 4.98 18.25 0.48
CA TYR A 156 4.21 18.90 1.53
C TYR A 156 4.28 20.41 1.38
N ASP A 157 3.26 21.09 1.88
CA ASP A 157 3.34 22.53 2.13
C ASP A 157 4.53 22.85 3.06
N GLN A 158 5.14 24.01 2.84
CA GLN A 158 6.34 24.44 3.56
C GLN A 158 6.16 24.41 5.08
N ASP A 159 4.98 24.80 5.58
CA ASP A 159 4.70 24.85 7.02
C ASP A 159 4.63 23.45 7.63
N VAL A 160 4.02 22.49 6.94
CA VAL A 160 3.94 21.09 7.38
C VAL A 160 5.33 20.46 7.34
N TYR A 161 6.07 20.69 6.26
CA TYR A 161 7.45 20.23 6.14
C TYR A 161 8.32 20.78 7.29
N ASN A 162 8.24 22.08 7.55
CA ASN A 162 8.96 22.73 8.64
C ASN A 162 8.54 22.14 9.99
N ALA A 163 7.24 21.95 10.25
CA ALA A 163 6.74 21.37 11.50
C ALA A 163 7.26 19.94 11.71
N MET A 164 7.27 19.10 10.67
CA MET A 164 7.84 17.75 10.73
C MET A 164 9.34 17.78 11.08
N MET A 165 10.10 18.66 10.42
CA MET A 165 11.55 18.76 10.62
C MET A 165 11.93 19.41 11.97
N VAL A 166 11.15 20.38 12.45
CA VAL A 166 11.34 21.02 13.76
C VAL A 166 10.89 20.11 14.90
N GLY A 167 9.79 19.37 14.75
CA GLY A 167 9.36 18.37 15.73
C GLY A 167 10.42 17.29 15.98
N ARG A 168 11.22 16.95 14.95
CA ARG A 168 12.42 16.12 15.07
C ARG A 168 13.54 16.79 15.86
N ALA A 169 13.81 18.08 15.60
CA ALA A 169 14.84 18.83 16.33
C ALA A 169 14.48 19.02 17.82
N MET A 170 13.19 19.08 18.15
CA MET A 170 12.68 19.27 19.51
C MET A 170 12.43 17.94 20.27
N GLY A 171 12.64 16.78 19.64
CA GLY A 171 12.49 15.47 20.28
C GLY A 171 11.04 15.07 20.61
N TRP A 172 10.04 15.73 20.03
CA TRP A 172 8.61 15.42 20.26
C TRP A 172 8.10 14.27 19.39
N LEU A 173 8.81 14.00 18.29
CA LEU A 173 8.59 12.85 17.41
C LEU A 173 9.69 11.82 17.67
N THR A 174 9.72 11.23 18.87
CA THR A 174 10.58 10.09 19.18
C THR A 174 9.94 8.77 18.73
N ALA A 175 10.82 7.80 18.47
CA ALA A 175 10.58 6.61 17.64
C ALA A 175 9.47 5.66 18.09
#